data_AF-A0A914SCB5-F1
#
_entry.id   AF-A0A914SCB5-F1
#
_cell.length_a   1.000
_cell.length_b   1.000
_cell.length_c   1.000
_cell.angle_alpha   90.00
_cell.angle_beta   90.00
_cell.angle_gamma   90.00
#
_symmetry.space_group_name_H-M   'P 1'
#
loop_
_entity.id
_entity.type
_entity.pdbx_description
1 polymer ?
#
loop_
_entity_poly.entity_id
_entity_poly.type
_entity_poly.pdbx_seq_one_letter_code
_entity_poly.pdbx_strand_id
1 'polypeptide(L)'
;MVHDITFCCQNALWSQKGESVLKHTLATIGITLQECHQSFDSLPSSRRKEIFDILNKHLDSKFVTFFAQYGYHQKFTAVDFARIMASKLELRLPNASLDLIKRAEGAIKLLTTFFENNGHDVSIPPAIIQYQKGLDAIRGLVFNALHHSLVTAAAENFYVLTLDNAQDIVYLSSRHFLNMFVQFVLTGFAI
;
A
#
# COMPACT_ATOMS: atom_id res chain seq x y z
N MET A 1 -2.92 4.00 6.70
CA MET A 1 -3.02 3.22 7.95
C MET A 1 -3.36 1.76 7.65
N VAL A 2 -4.49 1.47 7.00
CA VAL A 2 -4.96 0.07 6.76
C VAL A 2 -4.09 -0.80 5.84
N HIS A 3 -3.12 -0.23 5.11
CA HIS A 3 -2.15 -0.96 4.29
C HIS A 3 -0.72 -0.90 4.84
N ASP A 4 -0.52 -0.21 5.96
CA ASP A 4 0.81 -0.11 6.57
C ASP A 4 1.08 -1.37 7.39
N ILE A 5 2.14 -2.12 7.04
CA ILE A 5 2.43 -3.43 7.64
C ILE A 5 2.59 -3.30 9.15
N THR A 6 3.41 -2.34 9.60
CA THR A 6 3.73 -2.13 11.01
C THR A 6 2.46 -1.82 11.81
N PHE A 7 1.67 -0.85 11.34
CA PHE A 7 0.42 -0.48 11.99
C PHE A 7 -0.59 -1.63 12.01
N CYS A 8 -0.70 -2.39 10.92
CA CYS A 8 -1.63 -3.50 10.84
C CYS A 8 -1.26 -4.66 11.77
N CYS A 9 0.03 -4.98 11.87
CA CYS A 9 0.54 -6.07 12.70
C CYS A 9 0.45 -5.72 14.19
N GLN A 10 0.89 -4.52 14.59
CA GLN A 10 0.83 -4.07 15.99
C GLN A 10 -0.59 -4.08 16.57
N ASN A 11 -1.59 -3.78 15.74
CA ASN A 11 -2.98 -3.70 16.16
C ASN A 11 -3.80 -4.96 15.80
N ALA A 12 -3.17 -5.99 15.22
CA ALA A 12 -3.83 -7.22 14.75
C ALA A 12 -5.13 -6.92 13.98
N LEU A 13 -5.06 -6.08 12.95
CA LEU A 13 -6.24 -5.57 12.23
C LEU A 13 -7.06 -6.64 11.48
N TRP A 14 -6.56 -7.87 11.39
CA TRP A 14 -7.31 -9.04 10.92
C TRP A 14 -8.34 -9.55 11.94
N SER A 15 -8.33 -9.02 13.16
CA SER A 15 -9.27 -9.38 14.24
C SER A 15 -10.32 -8.29 14.46
N GLN A 16 -11.50 -8.68 15.00
CA GLN A 16 -12.53 -7.72 15.40
C GLN A 16 -12.04 -6.74 16.48
N LYS A 17 -11.18 -7.20 17.38
CA LYS A 17 -10.54 -6.36 18.40
C LYS A 17 -9.65 -5.29 17.75
N GLY A 18 -8.86 -5.66 16.73
CA GLY A 18 -8.03 -4.73 15.99
C GLY A 18 -8.83 -3.65 15.25
N GLU A 19 -9.98 -4.02 14.67
CA GLU A 19 -10.88 -3.04 14.05
C GLU A 19 -11.44 -2.03 15.07
N SER A 20 -11.78 -2.49 16.28
CA SER A 20 -12.19 -1.60 17.37
C SER A 20 -11.08 -0.65 17.79
N VAL A 21 -9.84 -1.14 17.88
CA VAL A 21 -8.65 -0.31 18.17
C VAL A 21 -8.45 0.75 17.09
N LEU A 22 -8.56 0.39 15.80
CA LEU A 22 -8.48 1.37 14.72
C LEU A 22 -9.54 2.47 14.86
N LYS A 23 -10.79 2.12 15.13
CA LYS A 23 -11.87 3.10 15.35
C LYS A 23 -11.59 3.99 16.55
N HIS A 24 -11.07 3.42 17.63
CA HIS A 24 -10.66 4.18 18.80
C HIS A 24 -9.51 5.14 18.48
N THR A 25 -8.46 4.68 17.79
CA THR A 25 -7.34 5.52 17.35
C THR A 25 -7.81 6.66 16.46
N LEU A 26 -8.70 6.41 15.49
CA LEU A 26 -9.28 7.45 14.65
C LEU A 26 -10.07 8.48 15.47
N ALA A 27 -10.80 8.03 16.49
CA ALA A 27 -11.49 8.92 17.43
C ALA A 27 -10.52 9.73 18.30
N THR A 28 -9.40 9.14 18.75
CA THR A 28 -8.35 9.84 19.49
C THR A 28 -7.65 10.90 18.63
N ILE A 29 -7.45 10.63 17.34
CA ILE A 29 -6.92 11.62 16.38
C ILE A 29 -7.96 12.72 16.11
N GLY A 30 -9.23 12.47 16.44
CA GLY A 30 -10.33 13.42 16.23
C GLY A 30 -10.73 13.54 14.77
N ILE A 31 -10.44 12.53 13.93
CA ILE A 31 -10.85 12.50 12.52
C ILE A 31 -12.29 12.00 12.47
N THR A 32 -13.15 12.77 11.82
CA THR A 32 -14.54 12.34 11.62
C THR A 32 -14.61 11.18 10.64
N LEU A 33 -15.66 10.35 10.74
CA LEU A 33 -15.85 9.25 9.80
C LEU A 33 -15.97 9.75 8.35
N GLN A 34 -16.57 10.92 8.15
CA GLN A 34 -16.67 11.56 6.82
C GLN A 34 -15.29 11.92 6.26
N GLU A 35 -14.41 12.51 7.09
CA GLU A 35 -13.03 12.81 6.69
C GLU A 35 -12.22 11.54 6.37
N CYS A 36 -12.51 10.41 7.04
CA CYS A 36 -11.85 9.13 6.74
C CYS A 36 -12.18 8.58 5.34
N HIS A 37 -13.36 8.88 4.80
CA HIS A 37 -13.80 8.42 3.48
C HIS A 37 -13.50 9.42 2.36
N GLN A 38 -13.09 10.64 2.72
CA GLN A 38 -12.76 11.71 1.80
C GLN A 38 -11.31 11.58 1.28
N SER A 39 -11.05 12.04 0.05
CA SER A 39 -9.69 12.14 -0.47
C SER A 39 -8.85 13.10 0.37
N PHE A 40 -7.66 12.67 0.79
CA PHE A 40 -6.77 13.46 1.64
C PHE A 40 -6.50 14.86 1.07
N ASP A 41 -6.36 15.00 -0.25
CA ASP A 41 -6.06 16.29 -0.90
C ASP A 41 -7.20 17.30 -0.86
N SER A 42 -8.43 16.84 -0.65
CA SER A 42 -9.59 17.72 -0.52
C SER A 42 -9.78 18.27 0.91
N LEU A 43 -8.97 17.81 1.87
CA LEU A 43 -8.96 18.36 3.22
C LEU A 43 -8.21 19.71 3.26
N PRO A 44 -8.67 20.67 4.09
CA PRO A 44 -7.96 21.93 4.30
C PRO A 44 -6.50 21.70 4.71
N SER A 45 -5.59 22.56 4.23
CA SER A 45 -4.15 22.42 4.50
C SER A 45 -3.79 22.46 5.99
N SER A 46 -4.52 23.22 6.81
CA SER A 46 -4.38 23.22 8.27
C SER A 46 -4.71 21.85 8.86
N ARG A 47 -5.84 21.27 8.45
CA ARG A 47 -6.32 19.96 8.89
C ARG A 47 -5.39 18.83 8.47
N ARG A 48 -4.85 18.87 7.25
CA ARG A 48 -3.84 17.90 6.79
C ARG A 48 -2.59 17.90 7.66
N LYS A 49 -2.07 19.08 8.05
CA LYS A 49 -0.90 19.20 8.93
C LYS A 49 -1.20 18.65 10.32
N GLU A 50 -2.34 19.02 10.89
CA GLU A 50 -2.78 18.52 12.20
C GLU A 50 -2.86 16.99 12.22
N ILE A 51 -3.49 16.38 11.22
CA ILE A 51 -3.59 14.91 11.09
C ILE A 51 -2.19 14.28 11.02
N PHE A 52 -1.28 14.85 10.21
CA PHE A 52 0.09 14.36 10.13
C PHE A 52 0.85 14.47 11.46
N ASP A 53 0.72 15.57 12.18
CA ASP A 53 1.41 15.79 13.46
C ASP A 53 0.92 14.80 14.52
N ILE A 54 -0.39 14.52 14.56
CA ILE A 54 -0.96 13.54 15.49
C ILE A 54 -0.51 12.12 15.09
N LEU A 55 -0.57 11.75 13.81
CA LEU A 55 -0.13 10.44 13.33
C LEU A 55 1.35 10.20 13.60
N ASN A 56 2.20 11.21 13.39
CA ASN A 56 3.63 11.13 13.69
C ASN A 56 3.90 10.91 15.18
N LYS A 57 3.14 11.55 16.06
CA LYS A 57 3.24 11.31 17.52
C LYS A 57 2.76 9.92 17.92
N HIS A 58 1.72 9.42 17.28
CA HIS A 58 1.13 8.12 17.61
C HIS A 58 1.96 6.94 17.09
N LEU A 59 2.50 7.05 15.87
CA LEU A 59 3.27 5.98 15.22
C LEU A 59 4.75 5.96 15.63
N ASP A 60 5.25 7.05 16.24
CA ASP A 60 6.67 7.28 16.55
C ASP A 60 7.63 6.94 15.40
N SER A 61 7.13 7.07 14.17
CA SER A 61 7.84 6.68 12.95
C SER A 61 8.21 7.95 12.19
N LYS A 62 9.50 8.28 12.16
CA LYS A 62 10.04 9.38 11.35
C LYS A 62 10.70 8.82 10.11
N PHE A 63 10.24 9.28 8.95
CA PHE A 63 10.84 8.95 7.66
C PHE A 63 11.10 10.22 6.87
N VAL A 64 12.28 10.32 6.26
CA VAL A 64 12.65 11.43 5.38
C VAL A 64 12.51 10.96 3.94
N THR A 65 11.79 11.73 3.14
CA THR A 65 11.54 11.42 1.73
C THR A 65 11.59 12.69 0.88
N PHE A 66 11.58 12.50 -0.43
CA PHE A 66 11.54 13.57 -1.42
C PHE A 66 10.14 13.69 -2.03
N PHE A 67 9.78 14.92 -2.36
CA PHE A 67 8.52 15.25 -3.02
C PHE A 67 8.83 15.98 -4.33
N ALA A 68 8.11 15.63 -5.38
CA ALA A 68 8.11 16.38 -6.63
C ALA A 68 6.80 17.18 -6.73
N GLN A 69 6.92 18.47 -7.05
CA GLN A 69 5.78 19.34 -7.32
C GLN A 69 6.12 20.26 -8.49
N TYR A 70 5.24 20.30 -9.48
CA TYR A 70 5.33 21.23 -10.60
C TYR A 70 4.17 22.21 -10.58
N GLY A 71 4.48 23.50 -10.45
CA GLY A 71 3.47 24.57 -10.40
C GLY A 71 2.44 24.36 -9.29
N TYR A 72 1.17 24.55 -9.62
CA TYR A 72 0.04 24.41 -8.70
C TYR A 72 -0.56 22.99 -8.65
N HIS A 73 0.11 22.00 -9.25
CA HIS A 73 -0.37 20.62 -9.28
C HIS A 73 -0.11 19.85 -7.98
N GLN A 74 -0.71 18.67 -7.89
CA GLN A 74 -0.58 17.74 -6.77
C GLN A 74 0.90 17.41 -6.49
N LYS A 75 1.23 17.28 -5.21
CA LYS A 75 2.54 16.83 -4.76
C LYS A 75 2.60 15.31 -4.82
N PHE A 76 3.62 14.76 -5.45
CA PHE A 76 3.85 13.32 -5.48
C PHE A 76 5.10 12.95 -4.70
N THR A 77 5.04 11.86 -3.94
CA THR A 77 6.19 11.39 -3.16
C THR A 77 7.08 10.48 -4.01
N ALA A 78 8.38 10.47 -3.74
CA ALA A 78 9.31 9.55 -4.41
C ALA A 78 8.91 8.07 -4.21
N VAL A 79 8.31 7.75 -3.05
CA VAL A 79 7.84 6.41 -2.71
C VAL A 79 6.64 6.01 -3.57
N ASP A 80 5.71 6.93 -3.85
CA ASP A 80 4.56 6.65 -4.71
C ASP A 80 5.00 6.33 -6.13
N PHE A 81 5.94 7.11 -6.67
CA PHE A 81 6.54 6.84 -7.98
C PHE A 81 7.23 5.48 -8.04
N ALA A 82 8.07 5.16 -7.05
CA ALA A 82 8.76 3.87 -7.00
C ALA A 82 7.75 2.69 -6.97
N ARG A 83 6.68 2.83 -6.19
CA ARG A 83 5.62 1.82 -6.05
C ARG A 83 4.82 1.60 -7.35
N ILE A 84 4.37 2.68 -7.99
CA ILE A 84 3.61 2.55 -9.25
C ILE A 84 4.49 1.99 -10.38
N MET A 85 5.78 2.38 -10.44
CA MET A 85 6.72 1.86 -11.42
C MET A 85 7.01 0.38 -11.21
N ALA A 86 7.22 -0.05 -9.96
CA ALA A 86 7.41 -1.46 -9.62
C ALA A 86 6.18 -2.30 -10.02
N SER A 87 4.97 -1.81 -9.74
CA SER A 87 3.73 -2.46 -10.17
C SER A 87 3.62 -2.53 -11.69
N LYS A 88 3.91 -1.43 -12.41
CA LYS A 88 3.86 -1.40 -13.88
C LYS A 88 4.85 -2.38 -14.53
N LEU A 89 6.03 -2.54 -13.92
CA LEU A 89 7.08 -3.41 -14.41
C LEU A 89 6.78 -4.89 -14.17
N GLU A 90 6.25 -5.23 -13.00
CA GLU A 90 6.19 -6.62 -12.54
C GLU A 90 4.81 -7.25 -12.62
N LEU A 91 3.74 -6.48 -12.41
CA LEU A 91 2.39 -7.00 -12.32
C LEU A 91 1.90 -7.53 -13.67
N ARG A 92 1.49 -8.79 -13.69
CA ARG A 92 0.96 -9.48 -14.88
C ARG A 92 -0.54 -9.67 -14.77
N LEU A 93 -1.29 -8.57 -14.85
CA LEU A 93 -2.75 -8.65 -14.98
C LEU A 93 -3.11 -9.29 -16.32
N PRO A 94 -4.31 -9.91 -16.45
CA PRO A 94 -4.74 -10.56 -17.70
C PRO A 94 -4.65 -9.67 -18.95
N ASN A 95 -4.79 -8.35 -18.78
CA ASN A 95 -4.75 -7.36 -19.86
C ASN A 95 -3.37 -6.69 -20.01
N ALA A 96 -2.37 -7.10 -19.23
CA ALA A 96 -1.03 -6.53 -19.27
C ALA A 96 -0.19 -7.14 -20.40
N SER A 97 0.73 -6.33 -20.95
CA SER A 97 1.72 -6.83 -21.90
C SER A 97 2.59 -7.91 -21.25
N LEU A 98 2.68 -9.08 -21.87
CA LEU A 98 3.60 -10.15 -21.44
C LEU A 98 5.06 -9.79 -21.70
N ASP A 99 5.31 -8.88 -22.65
CA ASP A 99 6.64 -8.41 -23.00
C ASP A 99 7.23 -7.52 -21.90
N LEU A 100 8.39 -7.90 -21.38
CA LEU A 100 9.13 -7.17 -20.36
C LEU A 100 9.59 -5.80 -20.86
N ILE A 101 10.03 -5.70 -22.13
CA ILE A 101 10.56 -4.45 -22.69
C ILE A 101 9.45 -3.41 -22.72
N LYS A 102 8.27 -3.77 -23.25
CA LYS A 102 7.09 -2.88 -23.26
C LYS A 102 6.65 -2.44 -21.87
N ARG A 103 6.77 -3.31 -20.86
CA ARG A 103 6.44 -2.94 -19.47
C ARG A 103 7.47 -1.99 -18.88
N ALA A 104 8.76 -2.20 -19.15
CA ALA A 104 9.84 -1.31 -18.73
C ALA A 104 9.70 0.08 -19.40
N GLU A 105 9.48 0.11 -20.72
CA GLU A 105 9.19 1.34 -21.46
C GLU A 105 7.95 2.05 -20.90
N GLY A 106 6.88 1.31 -20.60
CA GLY A 106 5.69 1.86 -19.99
C GLY A 106 5.92 2.46 -18.60
N ALA A 107 6.79 1.86 -17.78
CA ALA A 107 7.17 2.38 -16.47
C ALA A 107 8.05 3.63 -16.58
N ILE A 108 9.04 3.63 -17.47
CA ILE A 108 9.89 4.80 -17.75
C ILE A 108 9.05 5.94 -18.30
N LYS A 109 8.12 5.63 -19.21
CA LYS A 109 7.23 6.62 -19.81
C LYS A 109 6.46 7.41 -18.75
N LEU A 110 5.93 6.77 -17.70
CA LEU A 110 5.26 7.46 -16.58
C LEU A 110 6.13 8.56 -15.97
N LEU A 111 7.43 8.30 -15.81
CA LEU A 111 8.36 9.26 -15.24
C LEU A 111 8.69 10.36 -16.25
N THR A 112 8.93 10.00 -17.50
CA THR A 112 9.24 10.94 -18.58
C THR A 112 8.06 11.88 -18.85
N THR A 113 6.84 11.36 -18.95
CA THR A 113 5.63 12.15 -19.18
C THR A 113 5.32 13.07 -18.00
N PHE A 114 5.63 12.64 -16.77
CA PHE A 114 5.54 13.52 -15.61
C PHE A 114 6.46 14.74 -15.73
N PHE A 115 7.71 14.52 -16.14
CA PHE A 115 8.68 15.60 -16.32
C PHE A 115 8.36 16.49 -17.52
N GLU A 116 8.00 15.91 -18.66
CA GLU A 116 7.68 16.63 -19.90
C GLU A 116 6.40 17.48 -19.77
N ASN A 117 5.38 16.94 -19.09
CA ASN A 117 4.10 17.64 -18.91
C ASN A 117 4.10 18.56 -17.68
N ASN A 118 5.26 18.90 -17.12
CA ASN A 118 5.38 19.75 -15.93
C ASN A 118 4.41 19.30 -14.80
N GLY A 119 4.41 18.00 -14.51
CA GLY A 119 3.59 17.37 -13.48
C GLY A 119 2.12 17.14 -13.81
N HIS A 120 1.64 17.54 -14.98
CA HIS A 120 0.28 17.22 -15.45
C HIS A 120 0.28 15.90 -16.23
N ASP A 121 0.35 14.79 -15.52
CA ASP A 121 0.27 13.46 -16.14
C ASP A 121 -1.02 12.73 -15.77
N VAL A 122 -1.90 12.60 -16.76
CA VAL A 122 -3.20 11.91 -16.66
C VAL A 122 -3.02 10.41 -16.39
N SER A 123 -1.83 9.85 -16.65
CA SER A 123 -1.55 8.42 -16.47
C SER A 123 -1.12 8.03 -15.05
N ILE A 124 -0.71 9.00 -14.21
CA ILE A 124 -0.31 8.72 -12.82
C ILE A 124 -1.51 8.38 -11.93
N PRO A 125 -2.62 9.16 -11.89
CA PRO A 125 -3.77 8.82 -11.05
C PRO A 125 -4.31 7.39 -11.27
N PRO A 126 -4.53 6.89 -12.51
CA PRO A 126 -4.98 5.52 -12.70
C PRO A 126 -3.93 4.48 -12.28
N ALA A 127 -2.62 4.78 -12.40
CA ALA A 127 -1.56 3.91 -11.92
C ALA A 127 -1.56 3.80 -10.39
N ILE A 128 -1.81 4.90 -9.68
CA ILE A 128 -1.96 4.92 -8.21
C ILE A 128 -3.18 4.09 -7.80
N ILE A 129 -4.33 4.28 -8.44
CA ILE A 129 -5.54 3.51 -8.16
C ILE A 129 -5.30 2.01 -8.39
N GLN A 130 -4.60 1.65 -9.47
CA GLN A 130 -4.26 0.26 -9.74
C GLN A 130 -3.32 -0.32 -8.67
N TYR A 131 -2.39 0.47 -8.15
CA TYR A 131 -1.53 0.06 -7.05
C TYR A 131 -2.31 -0.13 -5.74
N GLN A 132 -3.26 0.76 -5.44
CA GLN A 132 -4.14 0.66 -4.27
C GLN A 132 -4.94 -0.65 -4.30
N LYS A 133 -5.51 -1.03 -5.45
CA LYS A 133 -6.19 -2.33 -5.61
C LYS A 133 -5.27 -3.52 -5.29
N GLY A 134 -3.99 -3.43 -5.66
CA GLY A 134 -2.98 -4.43 -5.30
C GLY A 134 -2.74 -4.49 -3.79
N LEU A 135 -2.70 -3.34 -3.10
CA LEU A 135 -2.59 -3.30 -1.64
C LEU A 135 -3.81 -3.90 -0.93
N ASP A 136 -5.02 -3.65 -1.44
CA ASP A 136 -6.26 -4.25 -0.94
C ASP A 136 -6.22 -5.78 -1.09
N ALA A 137 -5.85 -6.27 -2.27
CA ALA A 137 -5.73 -7.69 -2.57
C ALA A 137 -4.71 -8.39 -1.64
N ILE A 138 -3.52 -7.80 -1.48
CA ILE A 138 -2.49 -8.33 -0.58
C ILE A 138 -2.97 -8.35 0.87
N ARG A 139 -3.61 -7.28 1.34
CA ARG A 139 -4.19 -7.24 2.68
C ARG A 139 -5.22 -8.36 2.87
N GLY A 140 -6.12 -8.56 1.91
CA GLY A 140 -7.11 -9.64 1.95
C GLY A 140 -6.46 -11.02 2.06
N LEU A 141 -5.44 -11.29 1.25
CA LEU A 141 -4.68 -12.54 1.30
C LEU A 141 -3.99 -12.75 2.66
N VAL A 142 -3.36 -11.71 3.22
CA VAL A 142 -2.70 -11.78 4.54
C VAL A 142 -3.73 -12.08 5.62
N PHE A 143 -4.86 -11.38 5.61
CA PHE A 143 -5.89 -11.53 6.63
C PHE A 143 -6.49 -12.94 6.58
N ASN A 144 -6.75 -13.47 5.39
CA ASN A 144 -7.19 -14.85 5.22
C ASN A 144 -6.14 -15.86 5.72
N ALA A 145 -4.86 -15.64 5.36
CA ALA A 145 -3.77 -16.53 5.79
C ALA A 145 -3.62 -16.57 7.31
N LEU A 146 -3.68 -15.43 8.00
CA LEU A 146 -3.58 -15.34 9.45
C LEU A 146 -4.85 -15.85 10.14
N HIS A 147 -6.05 -15.52 9.63
CA HIS A 147 -7.32 -15.90 10.23
C HIS A 147 -7.57 -17.41 10.18
N HIS A 148 -7.22 -18.06 9.07
CA HIS A 148 -7.34 -19.51 8.90
C HIS A 148 -6.11 -20.30 9.36
N SER A 149 -5.11 -19.63 9.96
CA SER A 149 -3.86 -20.25 10.42
C SER A 149 -3.19 -21.10 9.33
N LEU A 150 -3.14 -20.58 8.10
CA LEU A 150 -2.57 -21.27 6.93
C LEU A 150 -1.04 -21.35 6.94
N VAL A 151 -0.41 -20.77 7.97
CA VAL A 151 1.03 -20.82 8.21
C VAL A 151 1.30 -21.95 9.20
N THR A 152 2.02 -22.97 8.74
CA THR A 152 2.42 -24.10 9.58
C THR A 152 3.95 -24.14 9.70
N ALA A 153 4.46 -24.34 10.91
CA ALA A 153 5.88 -24.58 11.11
C ALA A 153 6.24 -25.97 10.58
N ALA A 154 7.10 -26.05 9.56
CA ALA A 154 7.57 -27.31 9.00
C ALA A 154 8.89 -27.79 9.63
N ALA A 155 9.73 -26.85 10.08
CA ALA A 155 10.97 -27.10 10.82
C ALA A 155 11.36 -25.86 11.64
N GLU A 156 12.46 -25.91 12.41
CA GLU A 156 12.89 -24.85 13.34
C GLU A 156 12.96 -23.44 12.70
N ASN A 157 13.29 -23.34 11.40
CA ASN A 157 13.42 -22.07 10.68
C ASN A 157 12.57 -21.98 9.40
N PHE A 158 11.66 -22.93 9.17
CA PHE A 158 10.89 -23.00 7.92
C PHE A 158 9.39 -23.01 8.19
N TYR A 159 8.69 -22.08 7.54
CA TYR A 159 7.25 -21.98 7.54
C TYR A 159 6.71 -22.38 6.18
N VAL A 160 5.67 -23.21 6.18
CA VAL A 160 4.90 -23.54 4.99
C VAL A 160 3.62 -22.73 5.04
N LEU A 161 3.40 -21.94 3.99
CA LEU A 161 2.17 -21.20 3.77
C LEU A 161 1.43 -21.85 2.60
N THR A 162 0.21 -22.27 2.85
CA THR A 162 -0.67 -22.80 1.79
C THR A 162 -1.76 -21.79 1.52
N LEU A 163 -1.85 -21.29 0.29
CA LEU A 163 -2.92 -20.38 -0.13
C LEU A 163 -3.91 -21.14 -1.00
N ASP A 164 -5.19 -21.07 -0.63
CA ASP A 164 -6.27 -21.52 -1.49
C ASP A 164 -6.35 -20.64 -2.75
N ASN A 165 -6.79 -21.21 -3.88
CA ASN A 165 -6.90 -20.52 -5.18
C ASN A 165 -7.86 -19.32 -5.13
N ALA A 166 -7.40 -18.20 -4.59
CA ALA A 166 -8.06 -16.91 -4.59
C ALA A 166 -7.72 -16.16 -5.88
N GLN A 167 -8.69 -15.41 -6.43
CA GLN A 167 -8.48 -14.56 -7.62
C GLN A 167 -7.33 -13.56 -7.42
N ASP A 168 -7.10 -13.13 -6.18
CA ASP A 168 -6.07 -12.18 -5.80
C ASP A 168 -4.63 -12.74 -5.82
N ILE A 169 -4.45 -14.06 -5.94
CA ILE A 169 -3.11 -14.68 -6.05
C ILE A 169 -2.33 -14.13 -7.24
N VAL A 170 -3.01 -13.65 -8.29
CA VAL A 170 -2.35 -13.03 -9.45
C VAL A 170 -1.41 -11.88 -9.04
N TYR A 171 -1.70 -11.16 -7.96
CA TYR A 171 -0.83 -10.10 -7.46
C TYR A 171 0.50 -10.62 -6.91
N LEU A 172 0.53 -11.85 -6.39
CA LEU A 172 1.76 -12.51 -5.91
C LEU A 172 2.72 -12.93 -7.05
N SER A 173 2.29 -12.83 -8.31
CA SER A 173 3.20 -13.00 -9.46
C SER A 173 4.25 -11.88 -9.57
N SER A 174 4.00 -10.73 -8.96
CA SER A 174 4.93 -9.63 -8.82
C SER A 174 5.84 -9.86 -7.62
N ARG A 175 7.15 -9.72 -7.79
CA ARG A 175 8.13 -9.91 -6.70
C ARG A 175 7.95 -8.84 -5.64
N HIS A 176 7.64 -7.62 -6.06
CA HIS A 176 7.32 -6.51 -5.18
C HIS A 176 6.16 -6.84 -4.24
N PHE A 177 5.04 -7.32 -4.78
CA PHE A 177 3.87 -7.67 -3.97
C PHE A 177 4.08 -8.97 -3.19
N LEU A 178 4.79 -9.96 -3.75
CA LEU A 178 5.16 -11.18 -3.04
C LEU A 178 6.02 -10.89 -1.81
N ASN A 179 7.04 -10.04 -1.94
CA ASN A 179 7.88 -9.66 -0.82
C ASN A 179 7.09 -8.92 0.26
N MET A 180 6.22 -7.99 -0.14
CA MET A 180 5.33 -7.28 0.79
C MET A 180 4.41 -8.24 1.54
N PHE A 181 3.81 -9.20 0.82
CA PHE A 181 2.96 -10.22 1.38
C PHE A 181 3.71 -11.10 2.39
N VAL A 182 4.87 -11.64 2.01
CA VAL A 182 5.68 -12.50 2.88
C VAL A 182 6.14 -11.74 4.13
N GLN A 183 6.64 -10.51 3.98
CA GLN A 183 7.03 -9.69 5.12
C GLN A 183 5.86 -9.42 6.07
N PHE A 184 4.67 -9.15 5.53
CA PHE A 184 3.48 -8.91 6.34
C PHE A 184 3.04 -10.19 7.07
N VAL A 185 2.93 -11.33 6.39
CA VAL A 185 2.59 -12.61 7.04
C VAL A 185 3.61 -12.97 8.12
N LEU A 186 4.91 -12.85 7.84
CA LEU A 186 5.96 -13.15 8.82
C LEU A 186 5.88 -12.24 10.04
N THR A 187 5.69 -10.93 9.83
CA THR A 187 5.57 -9.97 10.94
C THR A 187 4.29 -10.22 11.74
N GLY A 188 3.19 -10.55 11.07
CA GLY A 188 1.91 -10.83 11.73
C GLY A 188 1.89 -12.16 12.49
N PHE A 189 2.63 -13.18 12.01
CA PHE A 189 2.74 -14.49 12.66
C PHE A 189 3.74 -14.50 13.82
N ALA A 190 4.79 -13.67 13.75
CA ALA A 190 5.82 -13.59 14.79
C ALA A 190 5.41 -12.76 16.02
N ILE A 191 4.20 -12.18 16.03
CA ILE A 191 3.59 -11.46 17.18
C ILE A 191 2.81 -12.44 18.05
#